data_AF-A0A818EWU1-F1
#
_entry.id   AF-A0A818EWU1-F1
#
_cell.length_a   1.000
_cell.length_b   1.000
_cell.length_c   1.000
_cell.angle_alpha   90.00
_cell.angle_beta   90.00
_cell.angle_gamma   90.00
#
_symmetry.space_group_name_H-M   'P 1'
#
loop_
_entity.id
_entity.type
_entity.pdbx_description
1 polymer ?
#
loop_
_entity_poly.entity_id
_entity_poly.type
_entity_poly.pdbx_seq_one_letter_code
_entity_poly.pdbx_strand_id
1 'polypeptide(L)'
;MSVGGAGAYPETSDAMAARLVSERGVYITFSQGNDGAQGLQTSGSPAISSGAMAIAVRCDKAAVAGAIGCLIYNVGAISGSASIPSGSISLADGQRITAITTENPSAVFTFTNLLEFGPVPTAGTPSRFSSLGLTGDLLFKPQISGIGGYVYSTISSFATKAQKLPTAYASYSGTSMACPYVAGTLALFLAKIGNPAPETVDNSLESENRRPSFSEIVNLFQSNAKPVKIYNTSMLAPTIQQGAGLVNAFQALTATTIISPSELALNDTVRQEAFYKIKISNIGKKAAVYKDVFIWPTTFKLEPGQSHMVTIRFEPPRKADAALLPIFSGFIDVSNNVDNKVAHVPYAGMIGNYKNAPILVRNSPSGIVSGLLGANGDFISNGQHMNLTASGAFPIILVTAWASRVVFVDVISGQNDVLPGFNP
;
A
#
# COMPACT_ATOMS: atom_id res chain seq x y z
N MET A 1 13.03 -4.61 2.94
CA MET A 1 13.51 -3.24 2.79
C MET A 1 12.39 -2.29 3.18
N SER A 2 12.52 -1.69 4.37
CA SER A 2 11.56 -0.72 4.92
C SER A 2 11.91 0.70 4.51
N VAL A 3 12.18 0.89 3.22
CA VAL A 3 12.60 2.13 2.57
C VAL A 3 11.97 2.15 1.18
N GLY A 4 11.73 3.35 0.64
CA GLY A 4 11.19 3.58 -0.69
C GLY A 4 11.01 5.07 -0.93
N GLY A 5 11.06 5.51 -2.18
CA GLY A 5 10.69 6.86 -2.61
C GLY A 5 9.31 6.88 -3.27
N ALA A 6 8.75 8.07 -3.53
CA ALA A 6 7.61 8.17 -4.45
C ALA A 6 8.06 7.74 -5.85
N GLY A 7 7.65 6.54 -6.25
CA GLY A 7 7.88 6.00 -7.58
C GLY A 7 6.64 5.23 -8.01
N ALA A 8 6.04 5.64 -9.12
CA ALA A 8 4.91 4.93 -9.70
C ALA A 8 5.35 3.82 -10.68
N TYR A 9 6.62 3.78 -11.07
CA TYR A 9 7.11 2.99 -12.20
C TYR A 9 8.17 1.95 -11.80
N PRO A 10 8.25 0.80 -12.48
CA PRO A 10 9.19 -0.28 -12.14
C PRO A 10 10.66 0.03 -12.49
N GLU A 11 10.95 1.11 -13.21
CA GLU A 11 12.29 1.52 -13.62
C GLU A 11 13.02 2.38 -12.57
N THR A 12 12.45 2.57 -11.38
CA THR A 12 13.17 3.24 -10.29
C THR A 12 14.38 2.41 -9.85
N SER A 13 15.44 3.07 -9.37
CA SER A 13 16.71 2.41 -9.04
C SER A 13 16.56 1.30 -7.98
N ASP A 14 15.68 1.50 -7.01
CA ASP A 14 15.30 0.52 -5.99
C ASP A 14 14.50 -0.66 -6.55
N ALA A 15 13.56 -0.41 -7.49
CA ALA A 15 12.80 -1.46 -8.16
C ALA A 15 13.65 -2.30 -9.13
N MET A 16 14.57 -1.67 -9.87
CA MET A 16 15.53 -2.36 -10.74
C MET A 16 16.52 -3.21 -9.94
N ALA A 17 17.05 -2.69 -8.84
CA ALA A 17 17.91 -3.45 -7.94
C ALA A 17 17.16 -4.65 -7.34
N ALA A 18 15.90 -4.47 -6.93
CA ALA A 18 15.05 -5.53 -6.42
C ALA A 18 14.87 -6.66 -7.43
N ARG A 19 14.59 -6.30 -8.70
CA ARG A 19 14.45 -7.26 -9.79
C ARG A 19 15.73 -8.09 -9.97
N LEU A 20 16.88 -7.45 -10.12
CA LEU A 20 18.17 -8.13 -10.35
C LEU A 20 18.54 -9.10 -9.21
N VAL A 21 18.19 -8.76 -7.97
CA VAL A 21 18.44 -9.63 -6.81
C VAL A 21 17.43 -10.79 -6.76
N SER A 22 16.16 -10.55 -7.12
CA SER A 22 15.15 -11.61 -7.21
C SER A 22 15.45 -12.64 -8.31
N GLU A 23 16.02 -12.22 -9.44
CA GLU A 23 16.49 -13.11 -10.52
C GLU A 23 17.61 -14.06 -10.06
N ARG A 24 18.27 -13.75 -8.94
CA ARG A 24 19.29 -14.62 -8.29
C ARG A 24 18.71 -15.47 -7.16
N GLY A 25 17.39 -15.56 -7.02
CA GLY A 25 16.70 -16.39 -6.03
C GLY A 25 16.70 -15.83 -4.62
N VAL A 26 17.01 -14.53 -4.44
CA VAL A 26 16.97 -13.86 -3.14
C VAL A 26 15.65 -13.10 -2.97
N TYR A 27 14.92 -13.41 -1.91
CA TYR A 27 13.66 -12.71 -1.59
C TYR A 27 13.92 -11.33 -1.02
N ILE A 28 13.26 -10.33 -1.61
CA ILE A 28 13.21 -8.98 -1.06
C ILE A 28 11.76 -8.59 -0.85
N THR A 29 11.41 -8.25 0.38
CA THR A 29 10.14 -7.58 0.71
C THR A 29 10.35 -6.08 0.70
N PHE A 30 9.38 -5.29 0.25
CA PHE A 30 9.41 -3.83 0.33
C PHE A 30 8.20 -3.30 1.09
N SER A 31 8.35 -2.18 1.80
CA SER A 31 7.22 -1.42 2.33
C SER A 31 6.51 -0.69 1.17
N GLN A 32 5.17 -0.79 1.10
CA GLN A 32 4.38 -0.18 0.02
C GLN A 32 4.34 1.36 0.06
N GLY A 33 4.55 1.97 1.24
CA GLY A 33 4.40 3.41 1.49
C GLY A 33 3.29 3.75 2.49
N ASN A 34 3.23 4.99 2.96
CA ASN A 34 2.30 5.44 4.01
C ASN A 34 1.38 6.58 3.55
N ASP A 35 1.09 6.64 2.25
CA ASP A 35 0.42 7.75 1.59
C ASP A 35 -1.01 7.42 1.12
N GLY A 36 -1.58 6.28 1.54
CA GLY A 36 -2.89 5.81 1.07
C GLY A 36 -4.06 6.77 1.36
N ALA A 37 -3.96 7.61 2.39
CA ALA A 37 -4.95 8.64 2.68
C ALA A 37 -4.97 9.78 1.64
N GLN A 38 -3.93 9.88 0.80
CA GLN A 38 -3.76 10.90 -0.24
C GLN A 38 -4.26 10.45 -1.62
N GLY A 39 -4.72 9.19 -1.76
CA GLY A 39 -5.17 8.62 -3.03
C GLY A 39 -4.10 7.75 -3.72
N LEU A 40 -4.30 7.45 -5.00
CA LEU A 40 -3.33 6.69 -5.80
C LEU A 40 -2.04 7.50 -6.05
N GLN A 41 -0.88 6.84 -5.98
CA GLN A 41 0.43 7.29 -6.51
C GLN A 41 1.01 8.63 -5.99
N THR A 42 1.06 8.90 -4.68
CA THR A 42 1.68 10.14 -4.12
C THR A 42 2.55 9.90 -2.85
N SER A 43 3.51 10.81 -2.57
CA SER A 43 4.23 11.04 -1.27
C SER A 43 4.52 12.55 -1.12
N GLY A 44 4.74 13.23 0.02
CA GLY A 44 4.90 12.87 1.43
C GLY A 44 4.93 14.14 2.33
N SER A 45 5.16 13.95 3.64
CA SER A 45 5.06 14.95 4.74
C SER A 45 6.14 16.06 4.78
N PRO A 46 5.92 17.17 5.54
CA PRO A 46 4.77 17.45 6.40
C PRO A 46 4.04 18.76 6.05
N ALA A 47 3.98 19.19 4.78
CA ALA A 47 3.46 20.52 4.47
C ALA A 47 3.20 20.72 2.97
N ILE A 48 2.13 20.19 2.41
CA ILE A 48 1.71 20.64 1.09
C ILE A 48 0.31 21.25 1.13
N SER A 49 0.16 22.35 1.87
CA SER A 49 -0.71 23.42 1.39
C SER A 49 -0.39 24.81 1.94
N SER A 50 -0.34 25.80 1.04
CA SER A 50 -0.66 27.19 1.36
C SER A 50 -2.18 27.29 1.53
N GLY A 51 -2.61 27.35 2.79
CA GLY A 51 -4.04 27.29 3.17
C GLY A 51 -4.44 26.05 3.98
N ALA A 52 -3.53 25.10 4.22
CA ALA A 52 -3.79 24.00 5.14
C ALA A 52 -3.83 24.56 6.55
N MET A 53 -5.03 24.59 7.14
CA MET A 53 -5.13 24.60 8.59
C MET A 53 -4.55 23.30 9.12
N ALA A 54 -3.33 23.38 9.64
CA ALA A 54 -2.84 22.43 10.62
C ALA A 54 -3.95 22.20 11.65
N ILE A 55 -4.18 20.94 12.06
CA ILE A 55 -5.01 20.67 13.24
C ILE A 55 -4.40 21.53 14.35
N ALA A 56 -5.12 22.59 14.71
CA ALA A 56 -4.63 23.63 15.62
C ALA A 56 -3.97 22.96 16.82
N VAL A 57 -2.88 23.54 17.31
CA VAL A 57 -2.12 23.03 18.44
C VAL A 57 -3.00 23.10 19.70
N ARG A 58 -3.88 22.11 19.87
CA ARG A 58 -4.94 22.10 20.89
C ARG A 58 -4.32 22.11 22.28
N CYS A 59 -3.20 21.40 22.44
CA CYS A 59 -2.48 21.37 23.71
C CYS A 59 -1.69 22.65 23.99
N ASP A 60 -1.16 23.37 22.98
CA ASP A 60 -0.56 24.69 23.23
C ASP A 60 -1.63 25.74 23.60
N LYS A 61 -2.81 25.69 22.96
CA LYS A 61 -3.95 26.54 23.37
C LYS A 61 -4.41 26.22 24.79
N ALA A 62 -4.45 24.94 25.16
CA ALA A 62 -4.76 24.53 26.52
C ALA A 62 -3.68 25.03 27.51
N ALA A 63 -2.40 24.96 27.13
CA ALA A 63 -1.29 25.49 27.94
C ALA A 63 -1.40 27.00 28.15
N VAL A 64 -1.68 27.77 27.09
CA VAL A 64 -1.92 29.23 27.18
C VAL A 64 -3.13 29.54 28.06
N ALA A 65 -4.16 28.69 28.07
CA ALA A 65 -5.33 28.82 28.94
C ALA A 65 -5.08 28.35 30.40
N GLY A 66 -3.85 27.98 30.75
CA GLY A 66 -3.47 27.58 32.12
C GLY A 66 -3.73 26.12 32.47
N ALA A 67 -4.02 25.25 31.48
CA ALA A 67 -4.15 23.82 31.73
C ALA A 67 -2.81 23.23 32.19
N ILE A 68 -2.85 22.28 33.12
CA ILE A 68 -1.67 21.54 33.61
C ILE A 68 -1.36 20.27 32.79
N GLY A 69 -2.22 19.93 31.84
CA GLY A 69 -2.12 18.75 30.97
C GLY A 69 -3.21 18.74 29.90
N CYS A 70 -3.03 17.94 28.86
CA CYS A 70 -3.92 17.88 27.69
C CYS A 70 -4.19 16.43 27.28
N LEU A 71 -5.46 16.02 27.28
CA LEU A 71 -5.91 14.74 26.72
C LEU A 71 -6.84 14.97 25.52
N ILE A 72 -6.53 14.32 24.39
CA ILE A 72 -7.34 14.38 23.18
C ILE A 72 -7.89 12.98 22.88
N TYR A 73 -9.20 12.81 22.87
CA TYR A 73 -9.80 11.54 22.50
C TYR A 73 -10.05 11.42 20.99
N ASN A 74 -10.08 10.18 20.49
CA ASN A 74 -10.43 9.83 19.10
C ASN A 74 -9.46 10.36 18.03
N VAL A 75 -8.15 10.34 18.31
CA VAL A 75 -7.11 10.76 17.37
C VAL A 75 -5.97 9.74 17.32
N GLY A 76 -5.41 9.51 16.13
CA GLY A 76 -4.30 8.56 15.93
C GLY A 76 -2.90 9.14 16.16
N ALA A 77 -2.76 10.47 16.13
CA ALA A 77 -1.56 11.21 16.48
C ALA A 77 -1.98 12.57 17.04
N ILE A 78 -1.18 13.11 17.97
CA ILE A 78 -1.41 14.44 18.55
C ILE A 78 -0.25 15.36 18.22
N SER A 79 -0.56 16.63 17.93
CA SER A 79 0.39 17.72 18.10
C SER A 79 0.29 18.16 19.56
N GLY A 80 1.18 17.62 20.39
CA GLY A 80 1.25 17.92 21.82
C GLY A 80 1.77 19.34 22.10
N SER A 81 1.99 19.65 23.37
CA SER A 81 2.66 20.88 23.82
C SER A 81 4.02 20.57 24.43
N ALA A 82 5.02 21.43 24.20
CA ALA A 82 6.29 21.35 24.90
C ALA A 82 6.18 21.78 26.38
N SER A 83 5.15 22.53 26.73
CA SER A 83 4.97 23.15 28.05
C SER A 83 4.14 22.30 29.01
N ILE A 84 3.29 21.40 28.51
CA ILE A 84 2.39 20.57 29.33
C ILE A 84 2.35 19.11 28.84
N PRO A 85 2.22 18.12 29.74
CA PRO A 85 2.01 16.73 29.35
C PRO A 85 0.80 16.58 28.42
N SER A 86 0.99 15.85 27.32
CA SER A 86 -0.02 15.71 26.27
C SER A 86 -0.20 14.23 25.93
N GLY A 87 -1.45 13.76 25.81
CA GLY A 87 -1.76 12.37 25.51
C GLY A 87 -3.04 12.21 24.68
N SER A 88 -3.18 11.05 24.04
CA SER A 88 -4.41 10.68 23.33
C SER A 88 -5.06 9.45 23.96
N ILE A 89 -6.38 9.40 23.92
CA ILE A 89 -7.18 8.28 24.43
C ILE A 89 -8.25 7.84 23.41
N SER A 90 -8.89 6.70 23.66
CA SER A 90 -9.99 6.23 22.81
C SER A 90 -11.21 7.14 22.92
N LEU A 91 -12.10 7.11 21.93
CA LEU A 91 -13.38 7.83 21.99
C LEU A 91 -14.20 7.41 23.23
N ALA A 92 -14.24 6.09 23.51
CA ALA A 92 -15.00 5.55 24.63
C ALA A 92 -14.45 6.04 25.98
N ASP A 93 -13.13 6.05 26.15
CA ASP A 93 -12.51 6.56 27.37
C ASP A 93 -12.69 8.07 27.51
N GLY A 94 -12.61 8.83 26.41
CA GLY A 94 -12.87 10.26 26.40
C GLY A 94 -14.31 10.60 26.82
N GLN A 95 -15.29 9.86 26.31
CA GLN A 95 -16.69 10.01 26.70
C GLN A 95 -16.90 9.64 28.17
N ARG A 96 -16.29 8.55 28.64
CA ARG A 96 -16.38 8.13 30.04
C ARG A 96 -15.76 9.17 30.99
N ILE A 97 -14.57 9.68 30.66
CA ILE A 97 -13.90 10.73 31.43
C ILE A 97 -14.75 12.00 31.47
N THR A 98 -15.31 12.40 30.32
CA THR A 98 -16.18 13.59 30.23
C THR A 98 -17.43 13.45 31.09
N ALA A 99 -18.07 12.27 31.11
CA ALA A 99 -19.22 12.02 31.97
C ALA A 99 -18.84 12.12 33.46
N ILE A 100 -17.75 11.47 33.87
CA ILE A 100 -17.24 11.51 35.26
C ILE A 100 -16.92 12.95 35.69
N THR A 101 -16.27 13.75 34.85
CA THR A 101 -15.90 15.13 35.21
C THR A 101 -17.07 16.10 35.18
N THR A 102 -18.13 15.79 34.41
CA THR A 102 -19.38 16.57 34.44
C THR A 102 -20.13 16.35 35.76
N GLU A 103 -20.15 15.11 36.26
CA GLU A 103 -20.80 14.76 37.53
C GLU A 103 -19.94 15.12 38.76
N ASN A 104 -18.61 15.02 38.63
CA ASN A 104 -17.64 15.33 39.67
C ASN A 104 -16.48 16.16 39.11
N PRO A 105 -16.57 17.50 39.11
CA PRO A 105 -15.51 18.39 38.64
C PRO A 105 -14.17 18.24 39.38
N SER A 106 -14.18 17.64 40.58
CA SER A 106 -12.99 17.38 41.41
C SER A 106 -12.39 15.99 41.19
N ALA A 107 -12.84 15.23 40.18
CA ALA A 107 -12.29 13.91 39.88
C ALA A 107 -10.79 13.99 39.56
N VAL A 108 -10.00 13.14 40.22
CA VAL A 108 -8.55 13.06 40.03
C VAL A 108 -8.22 11.84 39.17
N PHE A 109 -7.43 12.06 38.11
CA PHE A 109 -6.91 11.00 37.25
C PHE A 109 -5.41 10.80 37.50
N THR A 110 -5.03 9.56 37.78
CA THR A 110 -3.62 9.19 37.99
C THR A 110 -3.07 8.53 36.74
N PHE A 111 -2.00 9.11 36.19
CA PHE A 111 -1.23 8.49 35.12
C PHE A 111 -0.16 7.59 35.75
N THR A 112 -0.15 6.32 35.36
CA THR A 112 0.88 5.37 35.76
C THR A 112 1.88 5.19 34.62
N ASN A 113 3.06 4.65 34.95
CA ASN A 113 4.04 4.19 33.97
C ASN A 113 3.81 2.72 33.54
N LEU A 114 2.63 2.16 33.88
CA LEU A 114 2.28 0.80 33.54
C LEU A 114 1.97 0.73 32.04
N LEU A 115 2.65 -0.18 31.34
CA LEU A 115 2.30 -0.52 29.97
C LEU A 115 1.23 -1.61 29.99
N GLU A 116 0.07 -1.33 29.41
CA GLU A 116 -1.00 -2.31 29.23
C GLU A 116 -1.25 -2.59 27.75
N PHE A 117 -1.68 -3.81 27.46
CA PHE A 117 -2.17 -4.16 26.14
C PHE A 117 -3.59 -3.60 25.96
N GLY A 118 -3.71 -2.51 25.21
CA GLY A 118 -5.00 -1.98 24.78
C GLY A 118 -5.50 -2.67 23.50
N PRO A 119 -6.82 -2.95 23.38
CA PRO A 119 -7.37 -3.41 22.11
C PRO A 119 -7.24 -2.30 21.06
N VAL A 120 -6.77 -2.66 19.86
CA VAL A 120 -6.77 -1.74 18.72
C VAL A 120 -8.13 -1.88 18.00
N PRO A 121 -8.97 -0.83 17.96
CA PRO A 121 -10.31 -0.93 17.38
C PRO A 121 -10.30 -1.39 15.91
N THR A 122 -9.27 -1.01 15.16
CA THR A 122 -9.10 -1.34 13.73
C THR A 122 -8.28 -2.61 13.50
N ALA A 123 -8.06 -3.45 14.52
CA ALA A 123 -7.27 -4.68 14.40
C ALA A 123 -7.82 -5.59 13.29
N GLY A 124 -6.91 -6.22 12.54
CA GLY A 124 -7.28 -7.13 11.46
C GLY A 124 -7.85 -6.46 10.21
N THR A 125 -7.71 -5.13 10.08
CA THR A 125 -8.15 -4.36 8.91
C THR A 125 -6.96 -3.59 8.30
N PRO A 126 -7.00 -3.26 7.00
CA PRO A 126 -5.93 -2.47 6.38
C PRO A 126 -5.79 -1.10 7.03
N SER A 127 -4.54 -0.66 7.21
CA SER A 127 -4.27 0.67 7.75
C SER A 127 -4.65 1.75 6.74
N ARG A 128 -5.35 2.80 7.20
CA ARG A 128 -5.78 3.92 6.33
C ARG A 128 -4.64 4.59 5.57
N PHE A 129 -3.43 4.57 6.13
CA PHE A 129 -2.24 5.18 5.53
C PHE A 129 -1.59 4.28 4.48
N SER A 130 -1.93 3.00 4.38
CA SER A 130 -1.24 2.08 3.47
C SER A 130 -1.43 2.53 2.02
N SER A 131 -0.32 2.82 1.33
CA SER A 131 -0.37 3.26 -0.07
C SER A 131 -1.13 2.27 -0.93
N LEU A 132 -1.95 2.80 -1.84
CA LEU A 132 -2.78 2.03 -2.74
C LEU A 132 -2.01 1.74 -4.04
N GLY A 133 -2.20 0.55 -4.60
CA GLY A 133 -1.93 0.32 -6.01
C GLY A 133 -3.06 0.86 -6.89
N LEU A 134 -3.03 0.63 -8.19
CA LEU A 134 -2.01 -0.07 -8.98
C LEU A 134 -0.75 0.80 -9.19
N THR A 135 0.30 0.25 -9.81
CA THR A 135 1.42 1.06 -10.29
C THR A 135 1.00 2.03 -11.39
N GLY A 136 1.88 2.94 -11.78
CA GLY A 136 1.75 3.84 -12.92
C GLY A 136 1.51 3.14 -14.25
N ASP A 137 1.89 1.87 -14.38
CA ASP A 137 1.61 1.04 -15.57
C ASP A 137 0.43 0.09 -15.36
N LEU A 138 -0.37 0.31 -14.31
CA LEU A 138 -1.48 -0.54 -13.89
C LEU A 138 -1.06 -1.99 -13.53
N LEU A 139 0.18 -2.18 -13.06
CA LEU A 139 0.63 -3.47 -12.51
C LEU A 139 0.11 -3.67 -11.09
N PHE A 140 -0.11 -4.93 -10.72
CA PHE A 140 -0.70 -5.30 -9.45
C PHE A 140 0.23 -5.00 -8.26
N LYS A 141 -0.26 -4.16 -7.34
CA LYS A 141 0.38 -3.80 -6.07
C LYS A 141 -0.68 -3.42 -5.03
N PRO A 142 -0.40 -3.58 -3.72
CA PRO A 142 0.67 -4.40 -3.15
C PRO A 142 0.42 -5.90 -3.39
N GLN A 143 1.44 -6.74 -3.26
CA GLN A 143 1.29 -8.20 -3.43
C GLN A 143 0.57 -8.87 -2.25
N ILE A 144 0.89 -8.44 -1.02
CA ILE A 144 0.49 -9.11 0.22
C ILE A 144 0.54 -8.13 1.39
N SER A 145 -0.24 -8.39 2.45
CA SER A 145 -0.28 -7.60 3.67
C SER A 145 0.45 -8.26 4.84
N GLY A 146 1.00 -7.43 5.73
CA GLY A 146 1.57 -7.84 7.01
C GLY A 146 1.08 -6.93 8.14
N ILE A 147 1.46 -7.26 9.38
CA ILE A 147 1.11 -6.43 10.55
C ILE A 147 2.01 -5.20 10.58
N GLY A 148 1.43 -4.01 10.38
CA GLY A 148 2.15 -2.74 10.35
C GLY A 148 1.58 -1.62 11.22
N GLY A 149 0.43 -1.81 11.85
CA GLY A 149 -0.16 -0.82 12.75
C GLY A 149 0.19 -1.10 14.21
N TYR A 150 0.56 -0.06 14.97
CA TYR A 150 0.87 -0.13 16.41
C TYR A 150 1.86 -1.24 16.80
N VAL A 151 2.90 -1.44 15.99
CA VAL A 151 3.90 -2.48 16.22
C VAL A 151 4.89 -2.01 17.27
N TYR A 152 4.89 -2.68 18.43
CA TYR A 152 5.85 -2.47 19.50
C TYR A 152 7.16 -3.20 19.19
N SER A 153 8.25 -2.45 19.06
CA SER A 153 9.56 -3.03 18.71
C SER A 153 10.71 -2.20 19.29
N THR A 154 11.93 -2.70 19.10
CA THR A 154 13.15 -2.05 19.59
C THR A 154 13.42 -0.75 18.86
N ILE A 155 13.98 0.22 19.58
CA ILE A 155 14.47 1.49 19.03
C ILE A 155 15.92 1.73 19.45
N SER A 156 16.62 2.63 18.76
CA SER A 156 17.99 2.93 19.12
C SER A 156 18.08 3.59 20.49
N SER A 157 19.21 3.38 21.19
CA SER A 157 19.49 4.05 22.46
C SER A 157 19.54 5.58 22.29
N PHE A 158 19.94 6.08 21.12
CA PHE A 158 19.87 7.50 20.77
C PHE A 158 18.43 8.00 20.72
N ALA A 159 17.54 7.31 19.99
CA ALA A 159 16.13 7.66 19.91
C ALA A 159 15.44 7.59 21.29
N THR A 160 15.80 6.57 22.08
CA THR A 160 15.31 6.40 23.46
C THR A 160 15.66 7.61 24.33
N LYS A 161 16.93 8.06 24.29
CA LYS A 161 17.38 9.25 25.03
C LYS A 161 16.74 10.53 24.52
N ALA A 162 16.67 10.71 23.20
CA ALA A 162 16.07 11.90 22.58
C ALA A 162 14.58 12.05 22.92
N GLN A 163 13.85 10.94 22.93
CA GLN A 163 12.42 10.89 23.25
C GLN A 163 12.14 10.74 24.76
N LYS A 164 13.20 10.69 25.60
CA LYS A 164 13.12 10.50 27.06
C LYS A 164 12.27 9.28 27.47
N LEU A 165 12.39 8.20 26.71
CA LEU A 165 11.65 6.96 26.96
C LEU A 165 12.35 6.11 28.03
N PRO A 166 11.60 5.40 28.89
CA PRO A 166 12.16 4.58 29.96
C PRO A 166 12.83 3.29 29.45
N THR A 167 12.48 2.86 28.24
CA THR A 167 12.96 1.60 27.63
C THR A 167 13.32 1.82 26.16
N ALA A 168 14.25 1.02 25.63
CA ALA A 168 14.62 1.03 24.21
C ALA A 168 13.57 0.34 23.31
N TYR A 169 12.30 0.58 23.58
CA TYR A 169 11.16 0.05 22.85
C TYR A 169 10.11 1.14 22.65
N ALA A 170 9.47 1.14 21.49
CA ALA A 170 8.35 2.02 21.19
C ALA A 170 7.40 1.38 20.18
N SER A 171 6.15 1.87 20.17
CA SER A 171 5.17 1.50 19.15
C SER A 171 5.25 2.43 17.97
N TYR A 172 5.45 1.87 16.77
CA TYR A 172 5.38 2.60 15.51
C TYR A 172 4.34 1.99 14.58
N SER A 173 3.85 2.81 13.64
CA SER A 173 2.94 2.37 12.59
C SER A 173 3.53 2.69 11.23
N GLY A 174 3.39 1.77 10.28
CA GLY A 174 3.80 1.97 8.90
C GLY A 174 3.91 0.65 8.13
N THR A 175 3.89 0.75 6.81
CA THR A 175 4.24 -0.39 5.95
C THR A 175 5.71 -0.82 6.15
N SER A 176 6.55 0.08 6.66
CA SER A 176 7.90 -0.19 7.18
C SER A 176 7.93 -1.25 8.28
N MET A 177 6.85 -1.42 9.05
CA MET A 177 6.74 -2.45 10.10
C MET A 177 6.10 -3.73 9.54
N ALA A 178 5.20 -3.61 8.55
CA ALA A 178 4.64 -4.77 7.86
C ALA A 178 5.69 -5.54 7.03
N CYS A 179 6.62 -4.83 6.38
CA CYS A 179 7.68 -5.41 5.57
C CYS A 179 8.55 -6.44 6.33
N PRO A 180 9.14 -6.14 7.51
CA PRO A 180 9.92 -7.11 8.28
C PRO A 180 9.03 -8.23 8.86
N TYR A 181 7.75 -7.97 9.14
CA TYR A 181 6.82 -9.03 9.55
C TYR A 181 6.64 -10.09 8.45
N VAL A 182 6.41 -9.66 7.20
CA VAL A 182 6.32 -10.56 6.05
C VAL A 182 7.68 -11.24 5.79
N ALA A 183 8.80 -10.52 5.92
CA ALA A 183 10.14 -11.08 5.74
C ALA A 183 10.43 -12.20 6.74
N GLY A 184 10.14 -11.99 8.03
CA GLY A 184 10.30 -13.02 9.06
C GLY A 184 9.38 -14.21 8.83
N THR A 185 8.14 -13.96 8.41
CA THR A 185 7.17 -15.03 8.06
C THR A 185 7.67 -15.89 6.91
N LEU A 186 8.24 -15.28 5.87
CA LEU A 186 8.87 -15.97 4.76
C LEU A 186 10.14 -16.72 5.19
N ALA A 187 10.98 -16.11 6.03
CA ALA A 187 12.17 -16.77 6.55
C ALA A 187 11.84 -18.05 7.33
N LEU A 188 10.79 -18.04 8.15
CA LEU A 188 10.30 -19.23 8.86
C LEU A 188 9.81 -20.32 7.90
N PHE A 189 9.11 -19.92 6.83
CA PHE A 189 8.68 -20.84 5.79
C PHE A 189 9.87 -21.49 5.07
N LEU A 190 10.85 -20.68 4.65
CA LEU A 190 12.09 -21.15 4.00
C LEU A 190 12.92 -22.04 4.94
N ALA A 191 12.97 -21.75 6.23
CA ALA A 191 13.64 -22.61 7.21
C ALA A 191 13.01 -24.01 7.27
N LYS A 192 11.71 -24.15 6.94
CA LYS A 192 11.01 -25.43 6.91
C LYS A 192 11.18 -26.18 5.59
N ILE A 193 11.13 -25.48 4.45
CA ILE A 193 11.13 -26.12 3.12
C ILE A 193 12.50 -26.13 2.43
N GLY A 194 13.48 -25.42 2.99
CA GLY A 194 14.79 -25.18 2.38
C GLY A 194 14.79 -24.04 1.36
N ASN A 195 15.96 -23.77 0.79
CA ASN A 195 16.11 -22.75 -0.25
C ASN A 195 15.29 -23.12 -1.51
N PRO A 196 14.76 -22.14 -2.24
CA PRO A 196 14.04 -22.38 -3.48
C PRO A 196 14.87 -23.15 -4.51
N ALA A 197 14.22 -23.92 -5.36
CA ALA A 197 14.85 -24.43 -6.57
C ALA A 197 15.05 -23.29 -7.59
N PRO A 198 16.14 -23.26 -8.36
CA PRO A 198 16.27 -22.35 -9.50
C PRO A 198 15.12 -22.57 -10.49
N GLU A 199 14.63 -21.49 -11.11
CA GLU A 199 13.52 -21.56 -12.09
C GLU A 199 13.85 -22.42 -13.32
N THR A 200 15.14 -22.68 -13.58
CA THR A 200 15.64 -23.46 -14.72
C THR A 200 15.70 -24.97 -14.47
N VAL A 201 15.52 -25.41 -13.23
CA VAL A 201 15.51 -26.84 -12.89
C VAL A 201 14.13 -27.40 -13.18
N ASP A 202 14.08 -28.57 -13.82
CA ASP A 202 12.83 -29.33 -13.95
C ASP A 202 12.35 -29.73 -12.56
N ASN A 203 11.43 -28.91 -12.05
CA ASN A 203 10.74 -29.10 -10.81
C ASN A 203 9.33 -29.55 -11.17
N SER A 204 9.19 -30.73 -11.79
CA SER A 204 7.89 -31.33 -12.05
C SER A 204 7.18 -31.67 -10.73
N LEU A 205 5.85 -31.71 -10.74
CA LEU A 205 5.06 -31.97 -9.54
C LEU A 205 5.21 -33.40 -8.99
N GLU A 206 5.78 -34.29 -9.80
CA GLU A 206 5.96 -35.71 -9.50
C GLU A 206 7.29 -36.03 -8.82
N SER A 207 8.21 -35.06 -8.71
CA SER A 207 9.52 -35.27 -8.10
C SER A 207 9.44 -35.46 -6.58
N GLU A 208 9.98 -36.57 -6.06
CA GLU A 208 9.97 -36.88 -4.62
C GLU A 208 10.76 -35.87 -3.76
N ASN A 209 11.76 -35.19 -4.36
CA ASN A 209 12.59 -34.17 -3.69
C ASN A 209 12.30 -32.75 -4.20
N ARG A 210 11.09 -32.54 -4.74
CA ARG A 210 10.64 -31.25 -5.24
C ARG A 210 10.77 -30.17 -4.16
N ARG A 211 11.42 -29.05 -4.52
CA ARG A 211 11.44 -27.82 -3.71
C ARG A 211 10.79 -26.72 -4.54
N PRO A 212 9.80 -25.98 -4.03
CA PRO A 212 9.12 -24.98 -4.83
C PRO A 212 10.12 -23.91 -5.31
N SER A 213 9.94 -23.44 -6.54
CA SER A 213 10.75 -22.35 -7.09
C SER A 213 10.37 -21.01 -6.45
N PHE A 214 11.10 -19.95 -6.79
CA PHE A 214 10.84 -18.61 -6.27
C PHE A 214 9.41 -18.15 -6.60
N SER A 215 9.02 -18.26 -7.88
CA SER A 215 7.68 -17.88 -8.35
C SER A 215 6.59 -18.72 -7.71
N GLU A 216 6.82 -20.01 -7.46
CA GLU A 216 5.87 -20.90 -6.79
C GLU A 216 5.67 -20.51 -5.32
N ILE A 217 6.72 -20.09 -4.63
CA ILE A 217 6.61 -19.59 -3.25
C ILE A 217 5.82 -18.30 -3.19
N VAL A 218 6.05 -17.38 -4.15
CA VAL A 218 5.20 -16.17 -4.28
C VAL A 218 3.74 -16.57 -4.51
N ASN A 219 3.49 -17.50 -5.45
CA ASN A 219 2.14 -17.98 -5.75
C ASN A 219 1.45 -18.60 -4.53
N LEU A 220 2.16 -19.42 -3.76
CA LEU A 220 1.68 -20.03 -2.54
C LEU A 220 1.32 -18.98 -1.47
N PHE A 221 2.20 -18.01 -1.25
CA PHE A 221 1.98 -16.96 -0.25
C PHE A 221 0.80 -16.06 -0.60
N GLN A 222 0.67 -15.65 -1.86
CA GLN A 222 -0.45 -14.83 -2.29
C GLN A 222 -1.75 -15.62 -2.26
N SER A 223 -1.78 -16.81 -2.88
CA SER A 223 -3.02 -17.56 -2.99
C SER A 223 -3.57 -18.04 -1.64
N ASN A 224 -2.72 -18.16 -0.62
CA ASN A 224 -3.12 -18.61 0.72
C ASN A 224 -3.09 -17.49 1.77
N ALA A 225 -2.90 -16.24 1.35
CA ALA A 225 -3.09 -15.08 2.23
C ALA A 225 -4.57 -14.98 2.64
N LYS A 226 -4.83 -14.33 3.77
CA LYS A 226 -6.18 -14.17 4.31
C LYS A 226 -6.75 -12.80 3.89
N PRO A 227 -7.75 -12.72 3.00
CA PRO A 227 -8.44 -11.47 2.73
C PRO A 227 -9.04 -10.88 4.02
N VAL A 228 -8.82 -9.59 4.21
CA VAL A 228 -9.32 -8.81 5.34
C VAL A 228 -10.42 -7.84 4.91
N LYS A 229 -11.21 -7.40 5.88
CA LYS A 229 -12.38 -6.52 5.66
C LYS A 229 -12.00 -5.06 5.81
N ILE A 230 -12.81 -4.19 5.19
CA ILE A 230 -12.78 -2.75 5.51
C ILE A 230 -13.27 -2.59 6.94
N TYR A 231 -12.60 -1.72 7.70
CA TYR A 231 -12.97 -1.41 9.08
C TYR A 231 -14.46 -1.06 9.20
N ASN A 232 -15.12 -1.73 10.16
CA ASN A 232 -16.54 -1.57 10.46
C ASN A 232 -17.50 -1.87 9.29
N THR A 233 -17.12 -2.80 8.41
CA THR A 233 -18.00 -3.29 7.33
C THR A 233 -17.93 -4.81 7.20
N SER A 234 -18.89 -5.40 6.49
CA SER A 234 -18.83 -6.80 6.05
C SER A 234 -18.03 -7.00 4.76
N MET A 235 -17.70 -5.92 4.05
CA MET A 235 -17.04 -5.96 2.74
C MET A 235 -15.55 -6.24 2.88
N LEU A 236 -15.01 -7.03 1.95
CA LEU A 236 -13.56 -7.16 1.80
C LEU A 236 -12.95 -5.81 1.42
N ALA A 237 -11.75 -5.54 1.93
CA ALA A 237 -11.00 -4.38 1.49
C ALA A 237 -10.59 -4.53 0.00
N PRO A 238 -10.47 -3.42 -0.74
CA PRO A 238 -10.01 -3.48 -2.12
C PRO A 238 -8.65 -4.16 -2.22
N THR A 239 -8.44 -4.97 -3.26
CA THR A 239 -7.17 -5.70 -3.41
C THR A 239 -6.01 -4.76 -3.73
N ILE A 240 -6.28 -3.57 -4.28
CA ILE A 240 -5.30 -2.50 -4.41
C ILE A 240 -4.80 -1.94 -3.07
N GLN A 241 -5.46 -2.24 -1.95
CA GLN A 241 -5.05 -1.83 -0.62
C GLN A 241 -4.40 -2.97 0.16
N GLN A 242 -4.95 -4.19 0.06
CA GLN A 242 -4.50 -5.34 0.86
C GLN A 242 -3.69 -6.38 0.10
N GLY A 243 -3.59 -6.25 -1.23
CA GLY A 243 -3.05 -7.27 -2.11
C GLY A 243 -3.86 -8.55 -2.02
N ALA A 244 -3.16 -9.68 -1.92
CA ALA A 244 -3.78 -10.98 -1.66
C ALA A 244 -4.37 -11.14 -0.24
N GLY A 245 -4.08 -10.19 0.68
CA GLY A 245 -4.52 -10.22 2.07
C GLY A 245 -3.38 -10.46 3.05
N LEU A 246 -3.72 -10.72 4.32
CA LEU A 246 -2.75 -10.92 5.40
C LEU A 246 -1.97 -12.21 5.21
N VAL A 247 -0.64 -12.12 5.25
CA VAL A 247 0.27 -13.26 5.09
C VAL A 247 -0.04 -14.40 6.07
N ASN A 248 -0.01 -15.64 5.57
CA ASN A 248 -0.28 -16.84 6.35
C ASN A 248 0.66 -17.99 5.96
N ALA A 249 1.82 -18.06 6.62
CA ALA A 249 2.81 -19.10 6.35
C ALA A 249 2.29 -20.52 6.60
N PHE A 250 1.42 -20.72 7.60
CA PHE A 250 0.88 -22.05 7.88
C PHE A 250 0.00 -22.55 6.74
N GLN A 251 -0.90 -21.68 6.23
CA GLN A 251 -1.75 -22.05 5.09
C GLN A 251 -0.92 -22.27 3.83
N ALA A 252 0.05 -21.40 3.54
CA ALA A 252 0.97 -21.59 2.41
C ALA A 252 1.77 -22.89 2.52
N LEU A 253 2.27 -23.24 3.71
CA LEU A 253 3.09 -24.44 3.94
C LEU A 253 2.30 -25.73 3.78
N THR A 254 1.03 -25.69 4.15
CA THR A 254 0.14 -26.86 4.13
C THR A 254 -0.77 -26.86 2.89
N ALA A 255 -0.55 -25.96 1.93
CA ALA A 255 -1.35 -25.86 0.73
C ALA A 255 -1.17 -27.11 -0.14
N THR A 256 -2.26 -27.58 -0.73
CA THR A 256 -2.26 -28.68 -1.70
C THR A 256 -2.58 -28.21 -3.12
N THR A 257 -2.77 -26.90 -3.30
CA THR A 257 -3.07 -26.27 -4.58
C THR A 257 -2.10 -25.11 -4.81
N ILE A 258 -1.54 -25.03 -6.02
CA ILE A 258 -0.82 -23.85 -6.52
C ILE A 258 -1.63 -23.23 -7.64
N ILE A 259 -1.78 -21.90 -7.62
CA ILE A 259 -2.42 -21.12 -8.67
C ILE A 259 -1.40 -20.16 -9.28
N SER A 260 -1.30 -20.11 -10.61
CA SER A 260 -0.34 -19.26 -11.31
C SER A 260 -0.95 -18.65 -12.59
N PRO A 261 -0.86 -17.33 -12.82
CA PRO A 261 -0.37 -16.33 -11.86
C PRO A 261 -1.30 -16.25 -10.64
N SER A 262 -0.74 -15.89 -9.48
CA SER A 262 -1.49 -15.71 -8.22
C SER A 262 -2.08 -14.30 -8.06
N GLU A 263 -1.94 -13.43 -9.05
CA GLU A 263 -2.57 -12.11 -9.10
C GLU A 263 -2.88 -11.73 -10.55
N LEU A 264 -3.91 -10.93 -10.77
CA LEU A 264 -4.33 -10.47 -12.10
C LEU A 264 -4.44 -8.94 -12.17
N ALA A 265 -3.54 -8.32 -12.90
CA ALA A 265 -3.70 -6.94 -13.36
C ALA A 265 -4.55 -6.92 -14.63
N LEU A 266 -5.75 -6.32 -14.55
CA LEU A 266 -6.71 -6.31 -15.66
C LEU A 266 -6.51 -5.14 -16.62
N ASN A 267 -5.55 -4.26 -16.35
CA ASN A 267 -5.32 -3.02 -17.11
C ASN A 267 -6.54 -2.07 -17.08
N ASP A 268 -6.55 -1.07 -17.95
CA ASP A 268 -7.73 -0.23 -18.18
C ASP A 268 -8.72 -0.88 -19.17
N THR A 269 -9.99 -0.46 -19.16
CA THR A 269 -11.03 -1.06 -20.03
C THR A 269 -10.78 -0.94 -21.53
N VAL A 270 -9.84 -0.09 -21.96
CA VAL A 270 -9.43 0.02 -23.37
C VAL A 270 -8.41 -1.05 -23.75
N ARG A 271 -7.52 -1.41 -22.82
CA ARG A 271 -6.46 -2.43 -22.99
C ARG A 271 -6.76 -3.71 -22.22
N GLN A 272 -7.98 -3.88 -21.75
CA GLN A 272 -8.43 -5.07 -21.03
C GLN A 272 -8.46 -6.24 -22.01
N GLU A 273 -7.84 -7.36 -21.61
CA GLU A 273 -7.89 -8.58 -22.39
C GLU A 273 -9.29 -9.19 -22.34
N ALA A 274 -9.72 -9.82 -23.44
CA ALA A 274 -11.01 -10.51 -23.47
C ALA A 274 -11.07 -11.66 -22.45
N PHE A 275 -9.93 -12.32 -22.23
CA PHE A 275 -9.80 -13.48 -21.37
C PHE A 275 -8.47 -13.51 -20.64
N TYR A 276 -8.52 -13.89 -19.36
CA TYR A 276 -7.35 -14.12 -18.51
C TYR A 276 -7.24 -15.61 -18.22
N LYS A 277 -6.01 -16.10 -18.09
CA LYS A 277 -5.74 -17.52 -17.85
C LYS A 277 -5.02 -17.71 -16.53
N ILE A 278 -5.51 -18.65 -15.72
CA ILE A 278 -4.79 -19.15 -14.55
C ILE A 278 -4.58 -20.65 -14.67
N LYS A 279 -3.42 -21.12 -14.23
CA LYS A 279 -3.07 -22.53 -14.10
C LYS A 279 -3.33 -22.95 -12.65
N ILE A 280 -4.15 -23.97 -12.47
CA ILE A 280 -4.42 -24.58 -11.16
C ILE A 280 -3.74 -25.93 -11.14
N SER A 281 -2.88 -26.16 -10.15
CA SER A 281 -2.07 -27.36 -10.00
C SER A 281 -2.37 -28.06 -8.69
N ASN A 282 -2.69 -29.36 -8.74
CA ASN A 282 -2.86 -30.19 -7.55
C ASN A 282 -1.51 -30.76 -7.11
N ILE A 283 -0.97 -30.22 -6.02
CA ILE A 283 0.30 -30.64 -5.41
C ILE A 283 0.09 -31.59 -4.22
N GLY A 284 -1.18 -31.91 -3.90
CA GLY A 284 -1.55 -32.84 -2.85
C GLY A 284 -1.36 -34.30 -3.26
N LYS A 285 -1.49 -35.21 -2.28
CA LYS A 285 -1.34 -36.66 -2.47
C LYS A 285 -2.62 -37.37 -2.93
N LYS A 286 -3.73 -36.64 -3.09
CA LYS A 286 -5.04 -37.19 -3.44
C LYS A 286 -5.66 -36.40 -4.58
N ALA A 287 -6.48 -37.06 -5.39
CA ALA A 287 -7.27 -36.43 -6.42
C ALA A 287 -8.26 -35.43 -5.79
N ALA A 288 -8.37 -34.24 -6.37
CA ALA A 288 -9.19 -33.15 -5.86
C ALA A 288 -10.17 -32.65 -6.92
N VAL A 289 -11.42 -32.38 -6.50
CA VAL A 289 -12.45 -31.75 -7.32
C VAL A 289 -12.56 -30.29 -6.94
N TYR A 290 -12.37 -29.41 -7.92
CA TYR A 290 -12.33 -27.97 -7.75
C TYR A 290 -13.64 -27.33 -8.19
N LYS A 291 -14.11 -26.29 -7.48
CA LYS A 291 -15.34 -25.55 -7.79
C LYS A 291 -15.10 -24.05 -7.78
N ASP A 292 -15.72 -23.33 -8.72
CA ASP A 292 -15.76 -21.86 -8.79
C ASP A 292 -17.06 -21.36 -9.46
N VAL A 293 -17.44 -20.12 -9.17
CA VAL A 293 -18.66 -19.44 -9.62
C VAL A 293 -18.47 -18.69 -10.96
N PHE A 294 -17.23 -18.37 -11.38
CA PHE A 294 -16.96 -17.52 -12.57
C PHE A 294 -15.91 -18.04 -13.57
N ILE A 295 -15.69 -19.35 -13.59
CA ILE A 295 -14.66 -20.00 -14.41
C ILE A 295 -15.32 -21.02 -15.35
N TRP A 296 -14.87 -21.11 -16.60
CA TRP A 296 -15.31 -22.19 -17.50
C TRP A 296 -14.18 -23.19 -17.75
N PRO A 297 -14.36 -24.49 -17.42
CA PRO A 297 -15.53 -25.10 -16.75
C PRO A 297 -15.60 -24.77 -15.25
N THR A 298 -16.81 -24.61 -14.69
CA THR A 298 -17.04 -24.22 -13.27
C THR A 298 -16.63 -25.28 -12.25
N THR A 299 -16.38 -26.51 -12.71
CA THR A 299 -15.89 -27.61 -11.89
C THR A 299 -15.03 -28.53 -12.75
N PHE A 300 -13.93 -29.02 -12.20
CA PHE A 300 -13.05 -30.00 -12.84
C PHE A 300 -12.31 -30.85 -11.79
N LYS A 301 -11.80 -32.00 -12.20
CA LYS A 301 -11.03 -32.92 -11.35
C LYS A 301 -9.56 -32.87 -11.75
N LEU A 302 -8.66 -32.84 -10.76
CA LEU A 302 -7.21 -33.00 -10.96
C LEU A 302 -6.69 -34.17 -10.12
N GLU A 303 -6.02 -35.11 -10.77
CA GLU A 303 -5.21 -36.12 -10.09
C GLU A 303 -3.97 -35.45 -9.45
N PRO A 304 -3.30 -36.11 -8.48
CA PRO A 304 -2.02 -35.64 -7.95
C PRO A 304 -1.02 -35.33 -9.08
N GLY A 305 -0.34 -34.19 -9.00
CA GLY A 305 0.63 -33.74 -9.99
C GLY A 305 0.03 -33.10 -11.26
N GLN A 306 -1.29 -33.20 -11.47
CA GLN A 306 -1.92 -32.61 -12.65
C GLN A 306 -2.15 -31.11 -12.50
N SER A 307 -2.21 -30.44 -13.65
CA SER A 307 -2.55 -29.03 -13.77
C SER A 307 -3.64 -28.82 -14.81
N HIS A 308 -4.50 -27.83 -14.59
CA HIS A 308 -5.53 -27.40 -15.55
C HIS A 308 -5.44 -25.91 -15.81
N MET A 309 -5.61 -25.52 -17.07
CA MET A 309 -5.71 -24.12 -17.46
C MET A 309 -7.17 -23.69 -17.42
N VAL A 310 -7.45 -22.67 -16.64
CA VAL A 310 -8.76 -22.06 -16.48
C VAL A 310 -8.78 -20.72 -17.21
N THR A 311 -9.89 -20.44 -17.90
CA THR A 311 -10.12 -19.16 -18.58
C THR A 311 -11.20 -18.36 -17.84
N ILE A 312 -10.91 -17.09 -17.59
CA ILE A 312 -11.74 -16.15 -16.84
C ILE A 312 -12.05 -14.94 -17.72
N ARG A 313 -13.27 -14.44 -17.62
CA ARG A 313 -13.70 -13.17 -18.23
C ARG A 313 -14.19 -12.22 -17.15
N PHE A 314 -13.75 -10.97 -17.21
CA PHE A 314 -14.17 -9.92 -16.28
C PHE A 314 -15.08 -8.92 -16.99
N GLU A 315 -16.20 -8.57 -16.34
CA GLU A 315 -17.04 -7.46 -16.75
C GLU A 315 -16.87 -6.29 -15.79
N PRO A 316 -16.43 -5.10 -16.25
CA PRO A 316 -16.30 -3.94 -15.39
C PRO A 316 -17.67 -3.47 -14.87
N PRO A 317 -17.76 -2.90 -13.65
CA PRO A 317 -18.99 -2.33 -13.11
C PRO A 317 -19.65 -1.27 -14.03
N ARG A 318 -20.89 -1.52 -14.47
CA ARG A 318 -21.58 -0.70 -15.48
C ARG A 318 -21.94 0.74 -15.05
N LYS A 319 -21.92 1.04 -13.75
CA LYS A 319 -22.42 2.32 -13.19
C LYS A 319 -21.31 3.33 -12.83
N ALA A 320 -20.06 3.02 -13.12
CA ALA A 320 -18.96 3.88 -12.73
C ALA A 320 -18.65 4.91 -13.83
N ASP A 321 -18.45 6.17 -13.45
CA ASP A 321 -18.06 7.22 -14.40
C ASP A 321 -16.62 7.01 -14.87
N ALA A 322 -16.45 6.67 -16.14
CA ALA A 322 -15.14 6.40 -16.74
C ALA A 322 -14.21 7.62 -16.74
N ALA A 323 -14.74 8.84 -16.66
CA ALA A 323 -13.93 10.06 -16.57
C ALA A 323 -13.18 10.17 -15.23
N LEU A 324 -13.68 9.51 -14.18
CA LEU A 324 -13.05 9.46 -12.85
C LEU A 324 -11.98 8.38 -12.74
N LEU A 325 -11.77 7.58 -13.79
CA LEU A 325 -10.84 6.44 -13.82
C LEU A 325 -10.98 5.49 -12.61
N PRO A 326 -12.21 5.03 -12.26
CA PRO A 326 -12.43 4.28 -11.04
C PRO A 326 -11.81 2.88 -11.14
N ILE A 327 -11.24 2.43 -10.02
CA ILE A 327 -10.66 1.09 -9.90
C ILE A 327 -11.71 0.13 -9.36
N PHE A 328 -11.81 -1.03 -9.99
CA PHE A 328 -12.57 -2.17 -9.50
C PHE A 328 -11.61 -3.32 -9.16
N SER A 329 -11.96 -4.08 -8.13
CA SER A 329 -11.09 -5.15 -7.64
C SER A 329 -11.88 -6.21 -6.90
N GLY A 330 -11.32 -7.42 -6.80
CA GLY A 330 -11.92 -8.50 -6.03
C GLY A 330 -11.01 -9.72 -5.96
N PHE A 331 -11.58 -10.85 -5.55
CA PHE A 331 -10.90 -12.13 -5.45
C PHE A 331 -11.65 -13.19 -6.28
N ILE A 332 -10.89 -14.11 -6.85
CA ILE A 332 -11.40 -15.38 -7.38
C ILE A 332 -11.08 -16.46 -6.34
N ASP A 333 -12.08 -17.20 -5.91
CA ASP A 333 -11.96 -18.20 -4.85
C ASP A 333 -11.98 -19.61 -5.44
N VAL A 334 -10.83 -20.27 -5.38
CA VAL A 334 -10.66 -21.65 -5.81
C VAL A 334 -10.68 -22.55 -4.59
N SER A 335 -11.68 -23.43 -4.52
CA SER A 335 -11.82 -24.39 -3.43
C SER A 335 -11.77 -25.82 -3.95
N ASN A 336 -11.32 -26.75 -3.10
CA ASN A 336 -11.36 -28.17 -3.39
C ASN A 336 -12.03 -28.99 -2.27
N ASN A 337 -12.51 -30.18 -2.61
CA ASN A 337 -13.25 -31.06 -1.69
C ASN A 337 -12.39 -31.99 -0.83
N VAL A 338 -11.06 -31.88 -0.85
CA VAL A 338 -10.13 -32.77 -0.12
C VAL A 338 -9.68 -32.15 1.19
N ASP A 339 -9.19 -30.91 1.15
CA ASP A 339 -8.74 -30.20 2.35
C ASP A 339 -9.67 -29.05 2.76
N ASN A 340 -10.72 -28.79 1.98
CA ASN A 340 -11.66 -27.68 2.14
C ASN A 340 -10.97 -26.31 2.27
N LYS A 341 -9.74 -26.19 1.79
CA LYS A 341 -9.05 -24.91 1.72
C LYS A 341 -9.55 -24.12 0.54
N VAL A 342 -9.55 -22.81 0.73
CA VAL A 342 -9.84 -21.83 -0.31
C VAL A 342 -8.54 -21.09 -0.60
N ALA A 343 -8.14 -21.12 -1.86
CA ALA A 343 -7.06 -20.31 -2.39
C ALA A 343 -7.67 -19.14 -3.17
N HIS A 344 -7.07 -17.96 -3.07
CA HIS A 344 -7.62 -16.71 -3.59
C HIS A 344 -6.71 -16.10 -4.65
N VAL A 345 -7.24 -15.68 -5.79
CA VAL A 345 -6.50 -14.88 -6.78
C VAL A 345 -7.04 -13.45 -6.74
N PRO A 346 -6.33 -12.48 -6.15
CA PRO A 346 -6.71 -11.08 -6.25
C PRO A 346 -6.62 -10.58 -7.69
N TYR A 347 -7.58 -9.75 -8.07
CA TYR A 347 -7.58 -9.02 -9.33
C TYR A 347 -7.91 -7.54 -9.11
N ALA A 348 -7.43 -6.69 -10.02
CA ALA A 348 -7.80 -5.28 -10.07
C ALA A 348 -7.66 -4.71 -11.49
N GLY A 349 -8.58 -3.81 -11.85
CA GLY A 349 -8.60 -3.12 -13.14
C GLY A 349 -9.14 -1.70 -13.01
N MET A 350 -8.93 -0.89 -14.05
CA MET A 350 -9.38 0.49 -14.11
C MET A 350 -10.44 0.68 -15.19
N ILE A 351 -11.51 1.41 -14.89
CA ILE A 351 -12.50 1.80 -15.90
C ILE A 351 -12.03 3.07 -16.59
N GLY A 352 -12.17 3.13 -17.92
CA GLY A 352 -11.79 4.27 -18.74
C GLY A 352 -10.55 4.02 -19.59
N ASN A 353 -9.94 5.11 -20.06
CA ASN A 353 -8.72 5.12 -20.86
C ASN A 353 -7.62 5.85 -20.07
N TYR A 354 -6.75 5.07 -19.42
CA TYR A 354 -5.72 5.62 -18.55
C TYR A 354 -4.66 6.42 -19.32
N LYS A 355 -4.42 6.08 -20.60
CA LYS A 355 -3.50 6.82 -21.47
C LYS A 355 -3.93 8.28 -21.67
N ASN A 356 -5.23 8.55 -21.61
CA ASN A 356 -5.79 9.89 -21.77
C ASN A 356 -6.00 10.62 -20.44
N ALA A 357 -5.53 10.05 -19.33
CA ALA A 357 -5.65 10.68 -18.02
C ALA A 357 -4.92 12.04 -18.01
N PRO A 358 -5.54 13.10 -17.48
CA PRO A 358 -4.88 14.41 -17.40
C PRO A 358 -3.69 14.33 -16.43
N ILE A 359 -2.47 14.45 -16.96
CA ILE A 359 -1.24 14.35 -16.16
C ILE A 359 -1.02 15.62 -15.33
N LEU A 360 -1.20 16.81 -15.91
CA LEU A 360 -0.92 18.08 -15.23
C LEU A 360 -2.15 18.59 -14.50
N VAL A 361 -1.97 19.00 -13.24
CA VAL A 361 -3.02 19.68 -12.47
C VAL A 361 -2.77 21.17 -12.52
N ARG A 362 -3.80 21.92 -12.95
CA ARG A 362 -3.78 23.38 -12.91
C ARG A 362 -4.07 23.91 -11.50
N ASN A 363 -4.95 23.24 -10.77
CA ASN A 363 -5.33 23.56 -9.39
C ASN A 363 -5.24 22.31 -8.52
N SER A 364 -4.16 22.18 -7.75
CA SER A 364 -4.04 21.07 -6.80
C SER A 364 -4.87 21.33 -5.53
N PRO A 365 -5.48 20.30 -4.91
CA PRO A 365 -6.06 20.42 -3.58
C PRO A 365 -5.05 20.90 -2.52
N SER A 366 -3.75 20.69 -2.78
CA SER A 366 -2.64 21.20 -1.97
C SER A 366 -2.37 22.69 -2.17
N GLY A 367 -3.09 23.42 -3.03
CA GLY A 367 -2.80 24.84 -3.32
C GLY A 367 -1.47 25.10 -4.04
N ILE A 368 -0.64 24.07 -4.25
CA ILE A 368 0.55 24.13 -5.10
C ILE A 368 0.06 24.12 -6.55
N VAL A 369 0.45 25.16 -7.29
CA VAL A 369 0.16 25.29 -8.71
C VAL A 369 1.42 24.98 -9.52
N SER A 370 1.24 24.41 -10.70
CA SER A 370 2.34 24.30 -11.65
C SER A 370 2.75 25.69 -12.11
N GLY A 371 4.05 25.99 -12.12
CA GLY A 371 4.54 27.32 -12.48
C GLY A 371 6.06 27.47 -12.37
N LEU A 372 6.54 28.61 -12.88
CA LEU A 372 7.93 29.02 -12.75
C LEU A 372 8.11 29.88 -11.49
N LEU A 373 9.16 29.63 -10.73
CA LEU A 373 9.53 30.44 -9.58
C LEU A 373 10.60 31.46 -9.95
N GLY A 374 10.40 32.70 -9.51
CA GLY A 374 11.43 33.75 -9.55
C GLY A 374 12.56 33.47 -8.56
N ALA A 375 13.63 34.25 -8.66
CA ALA A 375 14.81 34.11 -7.78
C ALA A 375 14.52 34.33 -6.29
N ASN A 376 13.40 34.97 -5.97
CA ASN A 376 12.92 35.20 -4.60
C ASN A 376 12.00 34.07 -4.07
N GLY A 377 11.71 33.05 -4.89
CA GLY A 377 10.83 31.94 -4.51
C GLY A 377 9.33 32.20 -4.71
N ASP A 378 8.94 33.29 -5.38
CA ASP A 378 7.54 33.56 -5.71
C ASP A 378 7.19 33.03 -7.11
N PHE A 379 5.93 32.63 -7.32
CA PHE A 379 5.44 32.23 -8.65
C PHE A 379 5.38 33.43 -9.60
N ILE A 380 5.92 33.24 -10.80
CA ILE A 380 5.88 34.24 -11.86
C ILE A 380 4.47 34.30 -12.43
N SER A 381 3.88 35.49 -12.42
CA SER A 381 2.55 35.74 -12.97
C SER A 381 2.59 36.02 -14.48
N ASN A 382 1.46 35.80 -15.16
CA ASN A 382 1.30 36.12 -16.58
C ASN A 382 1.79 37.55 -16.91
N GLY A 383 2.58 37.68 -17.98
CA GLY A 383 3.04 38.97 -18.51
C GLY A 383 4.33 39.53 -17.89
N GLN A 384 4.97 38.82 -16.96
CA GLN A 384 6.28 39.24 -16.43
C GLN A 384 7.40 38.92 -17.43
N HIS A 385 8.10 39.95 -17.90
CA HIS A 385 9.34 39.81 -18.65
C HIS A 385 10.50 39.62 -17.68
N MET A 386 11.19 38.48 -17.76
CA MET A 386 12.38 38.23 -16.96
C MET A 386 13.64 38.32 -17.79
N ASN A 387 14.67 38.96 -17.23
CA ASN A 387 15.98 39.04 -17.86
C ASN A 387 16.84 37.86 -17.36
N LEU A 388 17.02 36.84 -18.20
CA LEU A 388 17.77 35.60 -17.88
C LEU A 388 19.31 35.80 -17.86
N THR A 389 19.78 37.05 -17.82
CA THR A 389 21.19 37.42 -17.95
C THR A 389 22.04 37.16 -16.69
N ALA A 390 21.43 36.75 -15.58
CA ALA A 390 22.14 36.39 -14.35
C ALA A 390 22.13 34.88 -14.14
N SER A 391 23.20 34.35 -13.56
CA SER A 391 23.46 32.95 -13.21
C SER A 391 22.49 32.33 -12.18
N GLY A 392 21.23 32.77 -12.15
CA GLY A 392 20.19 32.27 -11.25
C GLY A 392 19.52 31.00 -11.77
N ALA A 393 19.24 30.07 -10.87
CA ALA A 393 18.38 28.93 -11.16
C ALA A 393 16.91 29.37 -11.09
N PHE A 394 16.11 28.99 -12.09
CA PHE A 394 14.66 29.21 -12.12
C PHE A 394 13.96 27.86 -11.97
N PRO A 395 13.50 27.50 -10.77
CA PRO A 395 12.83 26.22 -10.55
C PRO A 395 11.50 26.20 -11.30
N ILE A 396 11.25 25.08 -12.01
CA ILE A 396 9.93 24.76 -12.56
C ILE A 396 9.26 23.80 -11.58
N ILE A 397 8.10 24.19 -11.05
CA ILE A 397 7.22 23.28 -10.33
C ILE A 397 6.19 22.74 -11.30
N LEU A 398 6.12 21.41 -11.43
CA LEU A 398 5.07 20.71 -12.15
C LEU A 398 4.32 19.82 -11.17
N VAL A 399 3.05 20.15 -10.94
CA VAL A 399 2.17 19.34 -10.11
C VAL A 399 1.39 18.41 -11.01
N THR A 400 1.56 17.11 -10.80
CA THR A 400 0.93 16.09 -11.62
C THR A 400 -0.18 15.37 -10.86
N ALA A 401 -1.29 15.06 -11.54
CA ALA A 401 -2.41 14.26 -11.04
C ALA A 401 -2.08 12.77 -11.12
N TRP A 402 -1.21 12.43 -12.08
CA TRP A 402 -0.69 11.09 -12.30
C TRP A 402 0.82 11.18 -12.47
N ALA A 403 1.55 10.14 -12.11
CA ALA A 403 2.96 10.09 -12.44
C ALA A 403 3.13 10.08 -13.97
N SER A 404 4.26 10.60 -14.45
CA SER A 404 4.68 10.47 -15.86
C SER A 404 6.09 9.93 -15.93
N ARG A 405 6.35 9.04 -16.90
CA ARG A 405 7.69 8.46 -17.14
C ARG A 405 8.69 9.53 -17.61
N VAL A 406 8.22 10.42 -18.48
CA VAL A 406 9.00 11.53 -19.05
C VAL A 406 8.11 12.77 -19.10
N VAL A 407 8.68 13.92 -18.80
CA VAL A 407 8.06 15.21 -19.05
C VAL A 407 9.01 16.03 -19.91
N PHE A 408 8.55 16.41 -21.09
CA PHE A 408 9.27 17.32 -21.97
C PHE A 408 8.79 18.74 -21.69
N VAL A 409 9.73 19.68 -21.57
CA VAL A 409 9.45 21.09 -21.36
C VAL A 409 10.22 21.87 -22.42
N ASP A 410 9.49 22.49 -23.34
CA ASP A 410 10.08 23.33 -24.38
C ASP A 410 10.08 24.79 -23.93
N VAL A 411 11.19 25.48 -24.17
CA VAL A 411 11.31 26.93 -23.98
C VAL A 411 11.16 27.60 -25.34
N ILE A 412 10.08 28.35 -25.53
CA ILE A 412 9.75 28.99 -26.81
C ILE A 412 10.04 30.49 -26.72
N SER A 413 10.67 31.04 -27.75
CA SER A 413 10.87 32.49 -27.87
C SER A 413 9.55 33.19 -28.21
N GLY A 414 9.17 34.21 -27.44
CA GLY A 414 8.01 35.04 -27.75
C GLY A 414 8.14 35.90 -29.02
N GLN A 415 9.28 35.85 -29.71
CA GLN A 415 9.50 36.53 -30.99
C GLN A 415 9.33 35.62 -32.23
N ASN A 416 9.16 34.31 -32.03
CA ASN A 416 8.95 33.35 -33.12
C ASN A 416 7.62 32.62 -32.91
N ASP A 417 6.65 32.83 -33.79
CA ASP A 417 5.36 32.12 -33.78
C ASP A 417 5.47 30.63 -34.20
N VAL A 418 6.68 30.19 -34.57
CA VAL A 418 6.95 28.79 -34.90
C VAL A 418 7.25 28.05 -33.61
N LEU A 419 6.26 27.29 -33.13
CA LEU A 419 6.50 26.26 -32.14
C LEU A 419 7.50 25.26 -32.73
N PRO A 420 8.65 24.97 -32.08
CA PRO A 420 9.47 23.85 -32.49
C PRO A 420 8.55 22.62 -32.49
N GLY A 421 8.45 21.95 -33.64
CA GLY A 421 7.60 20.76 -33.74
C GLY A 421 8.00 19.76 -32.64
N PHE A 422 7.00 19.15 -32.00
CA PHE A 422 7.23 18.09 -31.03
C PHE A 422 7.97 16.93 -31.72
N ASN A 423 9.25 16.74 -31.38
CA ASN A 423 10.08 15.64 -31.86
C ASN A 423 10.56 14.83 -30.63
N PRO A 424 9.73 13.90 -30.13
CA PRO A 424 10.03 13.08 -28.95
C PRO A 424 11.18 12.10 -29.18
#